data_AF-A0A377ITL0-F1
#
_entry.id   AF-A0A377ITL0-F1
#
_cell.length_a   1.000
_cell.length_b   1.000
_cell.length_c   1.000
_cell.angle_alpha   90.00
_cell.angle_beta   90.00
_cell.angle_gamma   90.00
#
_symmetry.space_group_name_H-M   'P 1'
#
loop_
_entity.id
_entity.type
_entity.pdbx_description
1 polymer ?
#
loop_
_entity_poly.entity_id
_entity_poly.type
_entity_poly.pdbx_seq_one_letter_code
_entity_poly.pdbx_strand_id
1 'polypeptide(L)'
;MMQASKRLFLLILGFFCLLEPVSHAKNIGHYGQTFPVKEEDIRKVIMNKLYALQQSGDLEHVQRDLEQKAARQAMRPTPLALSTTRKPKTFRISPAVTVSHDVWTPDGHLIAKAGTRINPFERVHFLKTLIFFNADDAGRLPGLKNITPTLSTLNLF
;
A
#
# COMPACT_ATOMS: atom_id res chain seq x y z
N MET A 1 -1.97 -49.65 76.78
CA MET A 1 -1.11 -49.92 75.59
C MET A 1 -1.56 -49.19 74.30
N MET A 2 -2.55 -48.29 74.32
CA MET A 2 -3.16 -47.70 73.10
C MET A 2 -2.76 -46.22 72.83
N GLN A 3 -2.02 -45.58 73.75
CA GLN A 3 -1.54 -44.19 73.62
C GLN A 3 -0.21 -44.08 72.86
N ALA A 4 0.65 -45.10 72.95
CA ALA A 4 1.97 -45.10 72.33
C ALA A 4 1.90 -45.23 70.80
N SER A 5 0.96 -46.03 70.27
CA SER A 5 0.76 -46.19 68.82
C SER A 5 0.22 -44.93 68.15
N LYS A 6 -0.66 -44.16 68.83
CA LYS A 6 -1.17 -42.88 68.33
C LYS A 6 -0.08 -41.80 68.26
N ARG A 7 0.82 -41.77 69.25
CA ARG A 7 1.98 -40.85 69.26
C ARG A 7 2.96 -41.20 68.14
N LEU A 8 3.20 -42.50 67.92
CA LEU A 8 4.04 -42.95 66.81
C LEU A 8 3.44 -42.61 65.44
N PHE A 9 2.12 -42.78 65.27
CA PHE A 9 1.43 -42.41 64.04
C PHE A 9 1.46 -40.89 63.79
N LEU A 10 1.27 -40.06 64.83
CA LEU A 10 1.38 -38.60 64.73
C LEU A 10 2.80 -38.14 64.38
N LEU A 11 3.83 -38.84 64.88
CA LEU A 11 5.22 -38.54 64.53
C LEU A 11 5.52 -38.92 63.07
N ILE A 12 5.03 -40.05 62.58
CA ILE A 12 5.20 -40.48 61.19
C ILE A 12 4.47 -39.52 60.23
N LEU A 13 3.24 -39.10 60.57
CA LEU A 13 2.48 -38.15 59.77
C LEU A 13 3.15 -36.77 59.75
N GLY A 14 3.66 -36.31 60.89
CA GLY A 14 4.45 -35.08 60.97
C GLY A 14 5.73 -35.15 60.13
N PHE A 15 6.44 -36.28 60.17
CA PHE A 15 7.63 -36.50 59.36
C PHE A 15 7.32 -36.51 57.85
N PHE A 16 6.17 -37.07 57.45
CA PHE A 16 5.74 -37.07 56.05
C PHE A 16 5.33 -35.67 55.54
N CYS A 17 4.74 -34.82 56.40
CA CYS A 17 4.46 -33.43 56.06
C CYS A 17 5.70 -32.54 55.95
N LEU A 18 6.84 -32.94 56.52
CA LEU A 18 8.11 -32.23 56.36
C LEU A 18 8.82 -32.53 55.03
N LEU A 19 8.29 -33.47 54.24
CA LEU A 19 8.81 -33.84 52.92
C LEU A 19 8.00 -33.13 51.82
N GLU A 20 8.12 -31.80 51.74
CA GLU A 20 7.62 -31.04 50.58
C GLU A 20 8.54 -31.30 49.36
N PRO A 21 8.03 -31.77 48.21
CA PRO A 21 8.83 -31.93 47.01
C PRO A 21 9.16 -30.55 46.42
N VAL A 22 10.45 -30.19 46.43
CA VAL A 22 10.95 -28.95 45.84
C VAL A 22 10.88 -29.05 44.30
N SER A 23 9.79 -28.56 43.73
CA SER A 23 9.63 -28.42 42.28
C SER A 23 10.43 -27.21 41.78
N HIS A 24 11.53 -27.45 41.08
CA HIS A 24 12.30 -26.39 40.41
C HIS A 24 11.84 -26.21 38.97
N ALA A 25 10.97 -25.23 38.72
CA ALA A 25 10.68 -24.75 37.38
C ALA A 25 11.85 -23.86 36.88
N LYS A 26 12.67 -24.38 35.97
CA LYS A 26 13.74 -23.61 35.31
C LYS A 26 13.13 -22.79 34.18
N ASN A 27 13.06 -21.47 34.34
CA ASN A 27 12.72 -20.55 33.25
C ASN A 27 13.86 -20.57 32.22
N ILE A 28 13.69 -21.34 31.14
CA ILE A 28 14.54 -21.28 29.96
C ILE A 28 14.15 -20.01 29.19
N GLY A 29 14.71 -18.87 29.61
CA GLY A 29 14.41 -17.56 29.01
C GLY A 29 14.53 -17.56 27.48
N HIS A 30 13.91 -16.58 26.83
CA HIS A 30 13.98 -16.41 25.37
C HIS A 30 15.43 -16.20 24.92
N TYR A 31 16.10 -17.25 24.45
CA TYR A 31 17.43 -17.17 23.85
C TYR A 31 17.31 -17.02 22.34
N GLY A 32 17.23 -15.78 21.87
CA GLY A 32 17.56 -15.40 20.50
C GLY A 32 18.68 -14.36 20.55
N GLN A 33 19.71 -14.49 19.71
CA GLN A 33 20.71 -13.42 19.57
C GLN A 33 20.02 -12.19 18.98
N THR A 34 19.86 -11.14 19.77
CA THR A 34 19.50 -9.82 19.25
C THR A 34 20.76 -9.17 18.71
N PHE A 35 20.91 -9.14 17.39
CA PHE A 35 21.98 -8.39 16.76
C PHE A 35 21.64 -6.90 16.81
N PRO A 36 22.61 -6.03 17.17
CA PRO A 36 22.42 -4.61 16.99
C PRO A 36 22.24 -4.31 15.49
N VAL A 37 21.34 -3.37 15.18
CA VAL A 37 21.19 -2.77 13.84
C VAL A 37 22.54 -2.16 13.46
N LYS A 38 23.22 -2.73 12.46
CA LYS A 38 24.57 -2.32 11.98
C LYS A 38 24.50 -1.56 10.66
N GLU A 39 23.32 -1.39 10.11
CA GLU A 39 23.08 -0.70 8.85
C GLU A 39 23.50 0.77 8.96
N GLU A 40 24.24 1.24 7.96
CA GLU A 40 24.58 2.65 7.86
C GLU A 40 23.32 3.49 7.65
N ASP A 41 23.29 4.70 8.22
CA ASP A 41 22.19 5.65 8.00
C ASP A 41 22.03 5.89 6.49
N ILE A 42 20.88 5.50 5.94
CA ILE A 42 20.59 5.61 4.51
C ILE A 42 20.76 7.05 3.99
N ARG A 43 20.54 8.07 4.84
CA ARG A 43 20.79 9.46 4.47
C ARG A 43 22.27 9.70 4.21
N LYS A 44 23.16 9.16 5.05
CA LYS A 44 24.62 9.29 4.85
C LYS A 44 25.04 8.62 3.55
N VAL A 45 24.52 7.42 3.27
CA VAL A 45 24.78 6.70 2.02
C VAL A 45 24.34 7.54 0.80
N ILE A 46 23.12 8.11 0.84
CA ILE A 46 22.60 8.96 -0.24
C ILE A 46 23.47 10.21 -0.42
N MET A 47 23.79 10.91 0.67
CA MET A 47 24.59 12.14 0.61
C MET A 47 26.01 11.89 0.10
N ASN A 48 26.66 10.81 0.56
CA ASN A 48 28.00 10.43 0.09
C ASN A 48 28.01 10.17 -1.42
N LYS A 49 26.97 9.50 -1.94
CA LYS A 49 26.83 9.24 -3.38
C LYS A 49 26.63 10.53 -4.17
N LEU A 50 25.81 11.46 -3.66
CA LEU A 50 25.60 12.76 -4.29
C LEU A 50 26.88 13.60 -4.30
N TYR A 51 27.65 13.60 -3.21
CA TYR A 51 28.93 14.32 -3.15
C TYR A 51 29.96 13.74 -4.10
N ALA A 52 30.07 12.41 -4.21
CA ALA A 52 30.96 11.77 -5.17
C ALA A 52 30.63 12.18 -6.62
N LEU A 53 29.34 12.21 -6.98
CA LEU A 53 28.87 12.65 -8.31
C LEU A 53 29.09 14.16 -8.54
N GLN A 54 29.02 14.97 -7.48
CA GLN A 54 29.30 16.40 -7.57
C GLN A 54 30.80 16.65 -7.79
N GLN A 55 31.67 15.93 -7.08
CA GLN A 55 33.12 16.04 -7.21
C GLN A 55 33.64 15.56 -8.57
N SER A 56 33.00 14.53 -9.15
CA SER A 56 33.33 14.09 -10.51
C SER A 56 32.75 14.99 -11.60
N GLY A 57 31.82 15.90 -11.27
CA GLY A 57 31.08 16.74 -12.23
C GLY A 57 29.94 16.01 -12.96
N ASP A 58 29.75 14.72 -12.69
CA ASP A 58 28.73 13.89 -13.37
C ASP A 58 27.30 14.21 -12.91
N LEU A 59 27.13 14.89 -11.78
CA LEU A 59 25.81 15.20 -11.23
C LEU A 59 24.93 15.98 -12.22
N GLU A 60 25.51 16.96 -12.92
CA GLU A 60 24.80 17.76 -13.93
C GLU A 60 24.44 16.93 -15.17
N HIS A 61 25.25 15.92 -15.52
CA HIS A 61 24.94 15.00 -16.61
C HIS A 61 23.74 14.12 -16.24
N VAL A 62 23.75 13.55 -15.04
CA VAL A 62 22.65 12.71 -14.53
C VAL A 62 21.34 13.50 -14.45
N GLN A 63 21.39 14.75 -13.98
CA GLN A 63 20.21 15.61 -13.92
C GLN A 63 19.62 15.84 -15.31
N ARG A 64 20.45 16.24 -16.29
CA ARG A 64 20.01 16.47 -17.67
C ARG A 64 19.42 15.22 -18.31
N ASP A 65 20.02 14.06 -18.09
CA ASP A 65 19.51 12.79 -18.60
C ASP A 65 18.12 12.46 -18.03
N LEU A 66 17.93 12.68 -16.72
CA LEU A 66 16.65 12.45 -16.06
C LEU A 66 15.58 13.41 -16.59
N GLU A 67 15.90 14.69 -16.76
CA GLU A 67 15.00 15.69 -17.34
C GLU A 67 14.59 15.30 -18.76
N GLN A 68 15.56 14.96 -19.61
CA GLN A 68 15.29 14.53 -20.98
C GLN A 68 14.46 13.25 -21.03
N LYS A 69 14.69 12.31 -20.12
CA LYS A 69 13.91 11.07 -20.04
C LYS A 69 12.47 11.35 -19.59
N ALA A 70 12.30 12.22 -18.60
CA ALA A 70 10.98 12.63 -18.13
C ALA A 70 10.20 13.37 -19.22
N ALA A 71 10.84 14.32 -19.91
CA ALA A 71 10.25 15.04 -21.03
C ALA A 71 9.83 14.08 -22.17
N ARG A 72 10.71 13.15 -22.55
CA ARG A 72 10.39 12.11 -23.56
C ARG A 72 9.21 11.25 -23.15
N GLN A 73 9.15 10.80 -21.89
CA GLN A 73 8.04 9.97 -21.41
C GLN A 73 6.72 10.76 -21.34
N ALA A 74 6.76 12.04 -20.97
CA ALA A 74 5.58 12.88 -20.92
C ALA A 74 5.02 13.18 -22.31
N MET A 75 5.89 13.49 -23.28
CA MET A 75 5.49 13.76 -24.67
C MET A 75 5.10 12.49 -25.41
N ARG A 76 5.79 11.38 -25.17
CA ARG A 76 5.54 10.09 -25.83
C ARG A 76 5.62 8.95 -24.81
N PRO A 77 4.54 8.72 -24.04
CA PRO A 77 4.50 7.65 -23.07
C PRO A 77 4.61 6.29 -23.76
N THR A 78 5.13 5.30 -23.04
CA THR A 78 5.21 3.92 -23.53
C THR A 78 3.81 3.42 -23.91
N PRO A 79 3.58 3.01 -25.17
CA PRO A 79 2.26 2.59 -25.60
C PRO A 79 1.87 1.30 -24.91
N LEU A 80 0.58 1.19 -24.55
CA LEU A 80 -0.01 -0.09 -24.17
C LEU A 80 -0.15 -0.95 -25.42
N ALA A 81 0.12 -2.25 -25.32
CA ALA A 81 -0.02 -3.23 -26.40
C ALA A 81 -1.50 -3.52 -26.71
N LEU A 82 -2.23 -2.52 -27.19
CA LEU A 82 -3.64 -2.61 -27.57
C LEU A 82 -3.75 -2.97 -29.04
N SER A 83 -4.57 -3.96 -29.36
CA SER A 83 -4.87 -4.30 -30.75
C SER A 83 -5.90 -3.34 -31.35
N THR A 84 -5.73 -3.03 -32.63
CA THR A 84 -6.69 -2.21 -33.37
C THR A 84 -8.05 -2.91 -33.43
N THR A 85 -9.08 -2.22 -32.95
CA THR A 85 -10.45 -2.74 -32.95
C THR A 85 -11.07 -2.63 -34.35
N ARG A 86 -11.64 -3.73 -34.86
CA ARG A 86 -12.28 -3.79 -36.20
C ARG A 86 -13.76 -3.39 -36.20
N LYS A 87 -14.44 -3.41 -35.05
CA LYS A 87 -15.86 -3.08 -34.88
C LYS A 87 -16.06 -2.22 -33.63
N PRO A 88 -16.88 -1.17 -33.65
CA PRO A 88 -17.11 -0.32 -32.47
C PRO A 88 -17.50 -1.13 -31.23
N LYS A 89 -16.96 -0.76 -30.07
CA LYS A 89 -17.30 -1.34 -28.76
C LYS A 89 -17.62 -0.23 -27.78
N THR A 90 -18.62 -0.46 -26.94
CA THR A 90 -19.02 0.45 -25.88
C THR A 90 -18.81 -0.22 -24.54
N PHE A 91 -18.14 0.48 -23.62
CA PHE A 91 -17.93 0.04 -22.24
C PHE A 91 -18.62 1.04 -21.31
N ARG A 92 -19.44 0.53 -20.38
CA ARG A 92 -20.03 1.34 -19.31
C ARG A 92 -19.21 1.10 -18.05
N ILE A 93 -18.85 2.16 -17.36
CA ILE A 93 -18.07 2.10 -16.11
C ILE A 93 -18.87 2.72 -14.96
N SER A 94 -18.71 2.18 -13.75
CA SER A 94 -19.15 2.82 -12.51
C SER A 94 -17.90 3.33 -11.78
N PRO A 95 -17.72 4.65 -11.60
CA PRO A 95 -16.56 5.20 -10.92
C PRO A 95 -16.70 5.17 -9.38
N ALA A 96 -17.62 4.36 -8.85
CA ALA A 96 -17.86 4.29 -7.42
C ALA A 96 -16.75 3.47 -6.74
N VAL A 97 -16.08 4.09 -5.78
CA VAL A 97 -14.96 3.51 -5.03
C VAL A 97 -15.38 3.36 -3.56
N THR A 98 -14.97 2.27 -2.94
CA THR A 98 -15.15 2.06 -1.49
C THR A 98 -13.86 2.41 -0.77
N VAL A 99 -13.97 3.28 0.24
CA VAL A 99 -12.85 3.72 1.07
C VAL A 99 -12.40 2.56 1.97
N SER A 100 -11.10 2.21 1.95
CA SER A 100 -10.57 1.06 2.69
C SER A 100 -10.21 1.34 4.14
N HIS A 101 -9.97 2.59 4.50
CA HIS A 101 -9.54 3.04 5.83
C HIS A 101 -10.05 4.46 6.09
N ASP A 102 -10.12 4.86 7.34
CA ASP A 102 -10.54 6.22 7.69
C ASP A 102 -9.60 7.26 7.06
N VAL A 103 -10.18 8.20 6.32
CA VAL A 103 -9.47 9.29 5.64
C VAL A 103 -9.58 10.55 6.47
N TRP A 104 -8.45 11.12 6.85
CA TRP A 104 -8.36 12.31 7.70
C TRP A 104 -7.69 13.45 6.93
N THR A 105 -8.14 14.68 7.20
CA THR A 105 -7.38 15.89 6.83
C THR A 105 -6.11 15.99 7.69
N PRO A 106 -5.08 16.74 7.23
CA PRO A 106 -3.91 17.05 8.07
C PRO A 106 -4.26 17.70 9.41
N ASP A 107 -5.36 18.46 9.45
CA ASP A 107 -5.86 19.16 10.65
C ASP A 107 -6.67 18.24 11.59
N GLY A 108 -6.80 16.95 11.28
CA GLY A 108 -7.45 15.95 12.14
C GLY A 108 -8.96 15.79 11.95
N HIS A 109 -9.57 16.42 10.95
CA HIS A 109 -10.98 16.20 10.61
C HIS A 109 -11.17 14.95 9.75
N LEU A 110 -12.18 14.14 10.06
CA LEU A 110 -12.55 12.94 9.32
C LEU A 110 -13.26 13.31 8.00
N ILE A 111 -12.67 12.94 6.86
CA ILE A 111 -13.22 13.15 5.51
C ILE A 111 -14.17 12.01 5.14
N ALA A 112 -13.78 10.76 5.41
CA ALA A 112 -14.58 9.58 5.09
C ALA A 112 -14.20 8.41 6.00
N LYS A 113 -15.18 7.63 6.47
CA LYS A 113 -14.92 6.39 7.22
C LYS A 113 -14.58 5.23 6.30
N ALA A 114 -13.82 4.28 6.81
CA ALA A 114 -13.65 2.96 6.19
C ALA A 114 -15.03 2.35 5.85
N GLY A 115 -15.14 1.77 4.65
CA GLY A 115 -16.38 1.21 4.11
C GLY A 115 -17.29 2.22 3.40
N THR A 116 -17.00 3.53 3.44
CA THR A 116 -17.80 4.53 2.74
C THR A 116 -17.68 4.33 1.23
N ARG A 117 -18.80 4.12 0.53
CA ARG A 117 -18.85 4.08 -0.94
C ARG A 117 -19.06 5.49 -1.48
N ILE A 118 -18.12 5.96 -2.30
CA ILE A 118 -18.12 7.30 -2.86
C ILE A 118 -18.22 7.20 -4.37
N ASN A 119 -19.25 7.81 -4.95
CA ASN A 119 -19.40 7.98 -6.39
C ASN A 119 -19.21 9.46 -6.76
N PRO A 120 -18.16 9.81 -7.52
CA PRO A 120 -17.95 11.20 -7.96
C PRO A 120 -19.15 11.77 -8.72
N PHE A 121 -19.85 10.94 -9.51
CA PHE A 121 -20.97 11.39 -10.35
C PHE A 121 -22.24 11.77 -9.57
N GLU A 122 -22.32 11.49 -8.26
CA GLU A 122 -23.41 11.99 -7.41
C GLU A 122 -23.26 13.48 -7.08
N ARG A 123 -22.03 14.01 -7.15
CA ARG A 123 -21.69 15.39 -6.77
C ARG A 123 -21.24 16.25 -7.95
N VAL A 124 -20.68 15.63 -8.99
CA VAL A 124 -20.26 16.34 -10.20
C VAL A 124 -20.92 15.76 -11.45
N HIS A 125 -21.56 16.62 -12.23
CA HIS A 125 -22.09 16.26 -13.55
C HIS A 125 -20.98 16.37 -14.59
N PHE A 126 -20.53 15.24 -15.13
CA PHE A 126 -19.51 15.22 -16.19
C PHE A 126 -20.18 15.40 -17.56
N LEU A 127 -20.23 16.65 -18.05
CA LEU A 127 -20.92 17.00 -19.30
C LEU A 127 -20.01 16.96 -20.55
N LYS A 128 -18.79 16.43 -20.43
CA LYS A 128 -17.82 16.46 -21.53
C LYS A 128 -17.78 15.12 -22.26
N THR A 129 -17.93 15.17 -23.58
CA THR A 129 -17.58 14.04 -24.46
C THR A 129 -16.10 14.14 -24.79
N LEU A 130 -15.31 13.16 -24.35
CA LEU A 130 -13.89 13.07 -24.68
C LEU A 130 -13.70 12.11 -25.87
N ILE A 131 -12.99 12.59 -26.89
CA ILE A 131 -12.67 11.82 -28.09
C ILE A 131 -11.16 11.64 -28.11
N PHE A 132 -10.71 10.39 -28.19
CA PHE A 132 -9.30 10.02 -28.29
C PHE A 132 -9.03 9.39 -29.65
N PHE A 133 -7.93 9.77 -30.28
CA PHE A 133 -7.47 9.20 -31.55
C PHE A 133 -5.97 8.91 -31.47
N ASN A 134 -5.51 7.94 -32.27
CA ASN A 134 -4.09 7.63 -32.37
C ASN A 134 -3.42 8.64 -33.31
N ALA A 135 -2.52 9.48 -32.77
CA ALA A 135 -1.80 10.48 -33.55
C ALA A 135 -0.78 9.90 -34.54
N ASP A 136 -0.32 8.66 -34.33
CA ASP A 136 0.62 7.98 -35.22
C ASP A 136 -0.08 7.34 -36.46
N ASP A 137 -1.42 7.31 -36.51
CA ASP A 137 -2.22 6.73 -37.60
C ASP A 137 -2.78 7.83 -38.53
N ALA A 138 -1.92 8.39 -39.39
CA ALA A 138 -2.24 9.50 -40.30
C ALA A 138 -3.35 9.18 -41.33
N GLY A 139 -3.62 7.90 -41.58
CA GLY A 139 -4.64 7.45 -42.54
C GLY A 139 -6.07 7.44 -42.00
N ARG A 140 -6.28 7.74 -40.71
CA ARG A 140 -7.54 7.48 -40.00
C ARG A 140 -8.14 8.70 -39.31
N LEU A 141 -7.98 9.89 -39.90
CA LEU A 141 -8.67 11.12 -39.48
C LEU A 141 -9.94 11.30 -40.34
N PRO A 142 -11.09 10.70 -40.00
CA PRO A 142 -12.35 11.09 -40.61
C PRO A 142 -12.74 12.48 -40.11
N GLY A 143 -13.38 13.27 -40.97
CA GLY A 143 -13.75 14.66 -40.72
C GLY A 143 -14.47 14.86 -39.38
N LEU A 144 -13.74 15.39 -38.40
CA LEU A 144 -14.21 15.76 -37.05
C LEU A 144 -15.32 16.84 -37.05
N LYS A 145 -15.69 17.35 -38.23
CA LYS A 145 -16.59 18.49 -38.41
C LYS A 145 -18.07 18.14 -38.11
N ASN A 146 -18.43 16.86 -38.05
CA ASN A 146 -19.83 16.40 -37.98
C ASN A 146 -20.14 15.50 -36.76
N ILE A 147 -19.26 15.43 -35.75
CA ILE A 147 -19.53 14.64 -34.54
C ILE A 147 -20.42 15.47 -33.61
N THR A 148 -21.71 15.53 -33.92
CA THR A 148 -22.70 16.03 -32.97
C THR A 148 -22.80 15.02 -31.82
N PRO A 149 -22.60 15.42 -30.54
CA PRO A 149 -22.84 14.52 -29.44
C PRO A 149 -24.33 14.16 -29.45
N THR A 150 -24.67 12.98 -29.95
CA THR A 150 -25.98 12.39 -29.70
C THR A 150 -26.02 12.10 -28.21
N LEU A 151 -26.66 13.00 -27.46
CA LEU A 151 -27.21 12.70 -26.15
C LEU A 151 -28.27 11.63 -26.39
N SER A 152 -27.85 10.37 -26.46
CA SER A 152 -28.74 9.23 -26.44
C SER A 152 -29.45 9.28 -25.09
N THR A 153 -30.67 9.81 -25.17
CA THR A 153 -31.76 9.83 -24.21
C THR A 153 -31.41 9.11 -22.91
N LEU A 154 -31.04 9.90 -21.90
CA LEU A 154 -31.20 9.56 -20.49
C LEU A 154 -32.70 9.40 -20.22
N ASN A 155 -33.28 8.27 -20.63
CA ASN A 155 -34.45 7.73 -19.96
C ASN A 155 -33.91 7.03 -18.70
N LEU A 156 -33.91 7.77 -17.61
CA LEU A 156 -33.74 7.29 -16.25
C LEU A 156 -34.94 7.82 -15.45
N PHE A 157 -36.03 7.06 -15.51
CA PHE A 157 -36.69 6.63 -14.30
C PHE A 157 -36.18 5.21 -14.01
#